data_AF-A0A815B7L1-F1
#
_entry.id   AF-A0A815B7L1-F1
#
_cell.length_a   1.000
_cell.length_b   1.000
_cell.length_c   1.000
_cell.angle_alpha   90.00
_cell.angle_beta   90.00
_cell.angle_gamma   90.00
#
_symmetry.space_group_name_H-M   'P 1'
#
loop_
_entity.id
_entity.type
_entity.pdbx_description
1 polymer ?
#
loop_
_entity_poly.entity_id
_entity_poly.type
_entity_poly.pdbx_seq_one_letter_code
_entity_poly.pdbx_strand_id
1 'polypeptide(L)'
;MSTTVSDDNSTNGESQQQQTPVNSSRSSTIHLFAGGLAGTFGAVLTCPLEVIKTRYQSSRNSFSKGPNHLDLSSSMSNTLVHNDRPNAFVVTKRPSIIKAFRYILRYEGIPGLFKGLVPNLVGVAPSRAIYFFAYANTKSLLVESMERETPLVHVLSAATAGIAMSTCTNPLWFVKTRLQLDQGNLRAMDVVRNIYRANGIRGFYKGITASYVGVSETIVHFVIYEQIKAQLQLSQLNQNHSPDDPGFFNFISYLGAAACSKSCASTLCYPHEVIRTRLREEGTKYRTFLQTFKTVLKEESISGLYRGLLTHLIRQIPNTAIMMSTYEIVIALFSAPPPSSSTIEVTTVQTKKVLLNEADSEANASNQSEI
;
A
#
# COMPACT_ATOMS: atom_id res chain seq x y z
N MET A 1 81.89 20.39 -3.73
CA MET A 1 80.99 21.41 -3.16
C MET A 1 79.58 20.91 -3.47
N SER A 2 79.01 19.94 -2.75
CA SER A 2 78.75 19.87 -1.30
C SER A 2 77.92 21.08 -0.90
N THR A 3 76.60 20.96 -0.67
CA THR A 3 75.93 20.48 0.57
C THR A 3 74.46 20.09 0.28
N THR A 4 73.99 18.86 0.54
CA THR A 4 73.25 18.35 1.74
C THR A 4 71.94 19.12 2.06
N VAL A 5 70.76 18.53 1.79
CA VAL A 5 69.88 17.72 2.68
C VAL A 5 69.29 18.50 3.85
N SER A 6 67.96 18.60 3.86
CA SER A 6 67.11 18.38 5.04
C SER A 6 65.74 17.88 4.58
N ASP A 7 65.48 16.61 4.85
CA ASP A 7 64.17 15.99 4.90
C ASP A 7 63.39 16.55 6.09
N ASP A 8 62.11 16.89 5.90
CA ASP A 8 61.12 16.91 6.97
C ASP A 8 59.93 16.06 6.55
N ASN A 9 60.04 14.78 6.91
CA ASN A 9 58.95 13.82 6.91
C ASN A 9 58.38 13.80 8.34
N SER A 10 57.21 14.41 8.55
CA SER A 10 56.42 14.20 9.77
C SER A 10 54.93 14.10 9.40
N THR A 11 54.49 12.84 9.30
CA THR A 11 53.23 12.30 9.83
C THR A 11 52.00 13.22 9.79
N ASN A 12 51.16 13.03 8.77
CA ASN A 12 49.70 13.14 8.91
C ASN A 12 49.07 11.86 8.33
N GLY A 13 49.17 10.79 9.12
CA GLY A 13 48.31 9.63 9.00
C GLY A 13 46.98 9.91 9.68
N GLU A 14 46.10 10.66 9.02
CA GLU A 14 44.69 10.73 9.40
C GLU A 14 43.90 9.69 8.60
N SER A 15 43.91 8.47 9.15
CA SER A 15 42.79 7.54 9.23
C SER A 15 41.66 7.75 8.20
N GLN A 16 41.82 7.20 7.00
CA GLN A 16 40.66 6.76 6.23
C GLN A 16 39.92 5.72 7.09
N GLN A 17 38.87 6.15 7.79
CA GLN A 17 37.91 5.25 8.41
C GLN A 17 37.24 4.45 7.30
N GLN A 18 37.83 3.29 7.02
CA GLN A 18 37.26 2.22 6.26
C GLN A 18 35.97 1.80 6.96
N GLN A 19 34.83 2.37 6.53
CA GLN A 19 33.51 1.96 7.01
C GLN A 19 33.34 0.48 6.70
N THR A 20 33.41 -0.34 7.74
CA THR A 20 33.16 -1.78 7.69
C THR A 20 31.81 -2.08 7.02
N PRO A 21 31.71 -3.11 6.15
CA PRO A 21 30.48 -3.46 5.41
C PRO A 21 29.27 -3.82 6.30
N VAL A 22 29.48 -4.00 7.61
CA VAL A 22 28.46 -4.35 8.60
C VAL A 22 27.40 -3.23 8.79
N ASN A 23 27.80 -1.95 8.69
CA ASN A 23 26.86 -0.82 8.88
C ASN A 23 25.89 -0.65 7.70
N SER A 24 26.32 -0.93 6.47
CA SER A 24 25.49 -0.84 5.26
C SER A 24 24.39 -1.93 5.22
N SER A 25 24.74 -3.16 5.59
CA SER A 25 23.76 -4.26 5.65
C SER A 25 22.71 -4.02 6.74
N ARG A 26 23.11 -3.56 7.94
CA ARG A 26 22.19 -3.27 9.04
C ARG A 26 21.21 -2.15 8.67
N SER A 27 21.70 -1.08 8.04
CA SER A 27 20.85 0.02 7.55
C SER A 27 19.83 -0.48 6.51
N SER A 28 20.27 -1.26 5.51
CA SER A 28 19.38 -1.83 4.49
C SER A 28 18.26 -2.70 5.07
N THR A 29 18.61 -3.54 6.06
CA THR A 29 17.65 -4.39 6.78
C THR A 29 16.63 -3.55 7.57
N ILE A 30 17.07 -2.49 8.24
CA ILE A 30 16.17 -1.59 8.99
C ILE A 30 15.18 -0.90 8.04
N HIS A 31 15.64 -0.37 6.90
CA HIS A 31 14.75 0.24 5.91
C HIS A 31 13.73 -0.75 5.33
N LEU A 32 14.14 -2.02 5.11
CA LEU A 32 13.23 -3.07 4.67
C LEU A 32 12.15 -3.37 5.72
N PHE A 33 12.52 -3.50 7.00
CA PHE A 33 11.58 -3.72 8.09
C PHE A 33 10.63 -2.52 8.29
N ALA A 34 11.17 -1.30 8.24
CA ALA A 34 10.39 -0.06 8.33
C ALA A 34 9.35 0.01 7.20
N GLY A 35 9.75 -0.23 5.96
CA GLY A 35 8.84 -0.28 4.82
C GLY A 35 7.77 -1.37 4.95
N GLY A 36 8.17 -2.57 5.42
CA GLY A 36 7.25 -3.70 5.63
C GLY A 36 6.20 -3.45 6.71
N LEU A 37 6.61 -2.89 7.86
CA LEU A 37 5.72 -2.54 8.96
C LEU A 37 4.79 -1.38 8.57
N ALA A 38 5.33 -0.34 7.95
CA ALA A 38 4.56 0.79 7.44
C ALA A 38 3.48 0.36 6.43
N GLY A 39 3.84 -0.53 5.50
CA GLY A 39 2.89 -1.10 4.54
C GLY A 39 1.78 -1.91 5.21
N THR A 40 2.13 -2.72 6.22
CA THR A 40 1.18 -3.51 7.01
C THR A 40 0.21 -2.62 7.79
N PHE A 41 0.73 -1.63 8.52
CA PHE A 41 -0.09 -0.68 9.28
C PHE A 41 -1.03 0.13 8.39
N GLY A 42 -0.53 0.64 7.26
CA GLY A 42 -1.33 1.31 6.25
C GLY A 42 -2.47 0.42 5.72
N ALA A 43 -2.18 -0.85 5.44
CA ALA A 43 -3.18 -1.80 4.96
C ALA A 43 -4.28 -2.10 6.01
N VAL A 44 -3.92 -2.22 7.29
CA VAL A 44 -4.88 -2.45 8.38
C VAL A 44 -5.79 -1.24 8.57
N LEU A 45 -5.20 -0.06 8.74
CA LEU A 45 -5.95 1.16 9.03
C LEU A 45 -6.81 1.64 7.86
N THR A 46 -6.37 1.39 6.62
CA THR A 46 -7.16 1.73 5.42
C THR A 46 -8.07 0.61 4.93
N CYS A 47 -8.09 -0.54 5.61
CA CYS A 47 -8.93 -1.69 5.25
C CYS A 47 -10.43 -1.35 5.14
N PRO A 48 -11.03 -0.56 6.06
CA PRO A 48 -12.44 -0.19 5.95
C PRO A 48 -12.79 0.50 4.61
N LEU A 49 -11.91 1.40 4.13
CA LEU A 49 -12.09 2.09 2.86
C LEU A 49 -11.88 1.16 1.66
N GLU A 50 -10.95 0.21 1.76
CA GLU A 50 -10.76 -0.84 0.74
C GLU A 50 -12.00 -1.73 0.58
N VAL A 51 -12.64 -2.13 1.69
CA VAL A 51 -13.87 -2.93 1.66
C VAL A 51 -15.00 -2.15 0.99
N ILE A 52 -15.19 -0.88 1.39
CA ILE A 52 -16.21 -0.01 0.78
C ILE A 52 -15.95 0.21 -0.72
N LYS A 53 -14.70 0.50 -1.10
CA LYS A 53 -14.28 0.64 -2.51
C LYS A 53 -14.66 -0.62 -3.30
N THR A 54 -14.27 -1.79 -2.81
CA THR A 54 -14.49 -3.07 -3.50
C THR A 54 -15.98 -3.37 -3.69
N ARG A 55 -16.80 -3.05 -2.68
CA ARG A 55 -18.26 -3.20 -2.77
C ARG A 55 -18.93 -2.20 -3.69
N TYR A 56 -18.38 -0.99 -3.82
CA TYR A 56 -18.81 -0.07 -4.87
C TYR A 56 -18.37 -0.57 -6.25
N GLN A 57 -17.20 -1.17 -6.42
CA GLN A 57 -16.82 -1.71 -7.73
C GLN A 57 -17.71 -2.89 -8.16
N SER A 58 -18.38 -3.56 -7.20
CA SER A 58 -19.32 -4.64 -7.43
C SER A 58 -20.49 -4.25 -8.34
N SER A 59 -20.97 -5.18 -9.18
CA SER A 59 -22.24 -5.04 -9.90
C SER A 59 -23.46 -5.15 -8.98
N ARG A 60 -23.34 -5.92 -7.90
CA ARG A 60 -24.42 -6.14 -6.92
C ARG A 60 -24.50 -4.97 -5.94
N ASN A 61 -25.72 -4.51 -5.65
CA ASN A 61 -25.93 -3.48 -4.64
C ASN A 61 -25.66 -4.03 -3.23
N SER A 62 -24.40 -3.89 -2.80
CA SER A 62 -23.88 -4.54 -1.59
C SER A 62 -24.30 -3.83 -0.28
N PHE A 63 -25.27 -2.91 -0.34
CA PHE A 63 -25.70 -2.07 0.80
C PHE A 63 -27.23 -2.01 0.95
N SER A 64 -27.95 -3.03 0.48
CA SER A 64 -29.42 -3.01 0.38
C SER A 64 -30.17 -3.81 1.45
N LYS A 65 -29.51 -4.48 2.41
CA LYS A 65 -30.20 -5.20 3.50
C LYS A 65 -30.38 -4.27 4.70
N GLY A 66 -31.49 -3.54 4.75
CA GLY A 66 -31.93 -2.83 5.94
C GLY A 66 -33.45 -2.98 6.12
N PRO A 67 -33.97 -2.98 7.36
CA PRO A 67 -35.38 -3.27 7.65
C PRO A 67 -36.34 -2.19 7.13
N ASN A 68 -35.83 -1.00 6.76
CA ASN A 68 -36.63 0.11 6.25
C ASN A 68 -36.63 0.22 4.72
N HIS A 69 -36.11 -0.78 4.00
CA HIS A 69 -36.31 -0.92 2.57
C HIS A 69 -37.16 -2.18 2.32
N LEU A 70 -38.32 -2.22 2.99
CA LEU A 70 -39.49 -3.01 2.57
C LEU A 70 -39.58 -2.90 1.05
N ASP A 71 -39.26 -3.99 0.35
CA ASP A 71 -39.97 -4.55 -0.79
C ASP A 71 -40.66 -3.58 -1.79
N LEU A 72 -40.18 -2.37 -2.01
CA LEU A 72 -40.73 -1.50 -3.06
C LEU A 72 -40.26 -1.96 -4.45
N SER A 73 -39.17 -2.74 -4.52
CA SER A 73 -38.73 -3.36 -5.78
C SER A 73 -39.47 -4.66 -6.10
N SER A 74 -40.00 -5.37 -5.10
CA SER A 74 -40.70 -6.65 -5.24
C SER A 74 -42.22 -6.48 -5.23
N SER A 75 -42.76 -5.45 -4.57
CA SER A 75 -44.19 -5.10 -4.58
C SER A 75 -44.61 -4.26 -5.80
N MET A 76 -43.69 -3.54 -6.47
CA MET A 76 -43.99 -2.85 -7.75
C MET A 76 -43.91 -3.74 -8.99
N SER A 77 -43.54 -5.03 -8.88
CA SER A 77 -43.54 -5.94 -10.03
C SER A 77 -44.94 -6.46 -10.39
N ASN A 78 -45.93 -6.36 -9.50
CA ASN A 78 -47.28 -6.90 -9.75
C ASN A 78 -48.38 -5.85 -10.01
N THR A 79 -48.07 -4.55 -9.97
CA THR A 79 -49.12 -3.50 -10.12
C THR A 79 -48.89 -2.55 -11.30
N LEU A 80 -48.02 -2.89 -12.25
CA LEU A 80 -47.84 -2.13 -13.49
C LEU A 80 -47.79 -3.06 -14.72
N VAL A 81 -48.83 -3.88 -14.88
CA VAL A 81 -49.20 -4.47 -16.18
C VAL A 81 -50.17 -3.51 -16.89
N HIS A 82 -49.73 -2.28 -17.15
CA HIS A 82 -50.27 -1.41 -18.22
C HIS A 82 -49.53 -0.07 -18.20
N ASN A 83 -48.35 -0.01 -18.83
CA ASN A 83 -48.00 1.16 -19.64
C ASN A 83 -46.76 0.88 -20.48
N ASP A 84 -46.94 0.96 -21.80
CA ASP A 84 -45.92 0.89 -22.83
C ASP A 84 -44.94 2.06 -22.75
N ARG A 85 -43.91 1.96 -21.88
CA ARG A 85 -42.67 2.73 -22.02
C ARG A 85 -41.45 1.87 -21.71
N PRO A 86 -40.60 1.53 -22.70
CA PRO A 86 -39.32 0.90 -22.41
C PRO A 86 -38.38 1.97 -21.82
N ASN A 87 -37.68 1.64 -20.74
CA ASN A 87 -36.56 2.41 -20.15
C ASN A 87 -36.84 3.42 -19.03
N ALA A 88 -37.66 3.09 -18.03
CA ALA A 88 -37.49 3.72 -16.71
C ALA A 88 -36.30 3.08 -15.98
N PHE A 89 -35.08 3.58 -16.24
CA PHE A 89 -33.86 3.17 -15.55
C PHE A 89 -33.95 3.60 -14.06
N VAL A 90 -34.26 2.66 -13.17
CA VAL A 90 -34.19 2.89 -11.73
C VAL A 90 -32.71 3.03 -11.34
N VAL A 91 -32.21 4.26 -11.33
CA VAL A 91 -30.90 4.60 -10.75
C VAL A 91 -31.00 4.40 -9.24
N THR A 92 -30.68 3.21 -8.73
CA THR A 92 -30.50 3.04 -7.28
C THR A 92 -29.27 3.81 -6.85
N LYS A 93 -29.49 5.02 -6.29
CA LYS A 93 -28.43 5.88 -5.77
C LYS A 93 -27.73 5.16 -4.62
N ARG A 94 -26.44 4.90 -4.79
CA ARG A 94 -25.65 4.23 -3.76
C ARG A 94 -25.45 5.11 -2.53
N PRO A 95 -25.29 4.52 -1.34
CA PRO A 95 -25.04 5.29 -0.13
C PRO A 95 -23.73 6.09 -0.25
N SER A 96 -23.62 7.16 0.55
CA SER A 96 -22.34 7.83 0.75
C SER A 96 -21.38 6.93 1.53
N ILE A 97 -20.08 7.21 1.48
CA ILE A 97 -19.03 6.43 2.20
C ILE A 97 -19.38 6.26 3.69
N ILE A 98 -19.84 7.33 4.34
CA ILE A 98 -20.23 7.30 5.76
C ILE A 98 -21.44 6.37 5.98
N LYS A 99 -22.45 6.42 5.09
CA LYS A 99 -23.62 5.54 5.17
C LYS A 99 -23.23 4.07 4.93
N ALA A 100 -22.33 3.81 3.98
CA ALA A 100 -21.79 2.47 3.73
C ALA A 100 -20.99 1.94 4.92
N PHE A 101 -20.16 2.78 5.54
CA PHE A 101 -19.42 2.43 6.75
C PHE A 101 -20.36 2.07 7.91
N ARG A 102 -21.36 2.92 8.19
CA ARG A 102 -22.38 2.66 9.22
C ARG A 102 -23.19 1.41 8.93
N TYR A 103 -23.50 1.16 7.66
CA TYR A 103 -24.19 -0.06 7.23
C TYR A 103 -23.35 -1.31 7.58
N ILE A 104 -22.07 -1.34 7.22
CA ILE A 104 -21.21 -2.50 7.51
C ILE A 104 -21.14 -2.73 9.02
N LEU A 105 -20.89 -1.68 9.81
CA LEU A 105 -20.87 -1.80 11.26
C LEU A 105 -22.19 -2.32 11.85
N ARG A 106 -23.34 -1.88 11.33
CA ARG A 106 -24.65 -2.26 11.85
C ARG A 106 -25.05 -3.70 11.49
N TYR A 107 -24.76 -4.15 10.27
CA TYR A 107 -25.28 -5.42 9.74
C TYR A 107 -24.24 -6.56 9.69
N GLU A 108 -22.95 -6.23 9.64
CA GLU A 108 -21.86 -7.22 9.57
C GLU A 108 -20.89 -7.12 10.74
N GLY A 109 -21.03 -6.07 11.57
CA GLY A 109 -20.14 -5.80 12.69
C GLY A 109 -18.75 -5.33 12.27
N ILE A 110 -17.88 -5.18 13.26
CA ILE A 110 -16.48 -4.77 13.09
C ILE A 110 -15.71 -5.72 12.14
N PRO A 111 -15.85 -7.07 12.23
CA PRO A 111 -15.15 -7.97 11.32
C PRO A 111 -15.47 -7.73 9.84
N GLY A 112 -16.68 -7.22 9.52
CA GLY A 112 -17.07 -6.84 8.16
C GLY A 112 -16.17 -5.80 7.51
N LEU A 113 -15.60 -4.87 8.31
CA LEU A 113 -14.69 -3.82 7.82
C LEU A 113 -13.29 -4.34 7.50
N PHE A 114 -12.93 -5.53 7.98
CA PHE A 114 -11.61 -6.14 7.81
C PHE A 114 -11.63 -7.41 6.94
N LYS A 115 -12.73 -7.65 6.21
CA LYS A 115 -12.84 -8.78 5.28
C LYS A 115 -11.74 -8.72 4.22
N GLY A 116 -11.08 -9.86 4.02
CA GLY A 116 -9.95 -9.97 3.09
C GLY A 116 -8.63 -9.39 3.59
N LEU A 117 -8.53 -8.90 4.84
CA LEU A 117 -7.26 -8.40 5.38
C LEU A 117 -6.19 -9.49 5.47
N VAL A 118 -6.53 -10.69 5.95
CA VAL A 118 -5.57 -11.81 6.07
C VAL A 118 -4.92 -12.17 4.74
N PRO A 119 -5.67 -12.49 3.66
CA PRO A 119 -5.03 -12.77 2.36
C PRO A 119 -4.30 -11.55 1.79
N ASN A 120 -4.72 -10.33 2.12
CA ASN A 120 -3.97 -9.13 1.75
C ASN A 120 -2.58 -9.11 2.41
N LEU A 121 -2.50 -9.30 3.72
CA LEU A 121 -1.24 -9.27 4.49
C LEU A 121 -0.28 -10.38 4.07
N VAL A 122 -0.79 -11.61 3.93
CA VAL A 122 0.00 -12.76 3.44
C VAL A 122 0.56 -12.51 2.03
N GLY A 123 -0.12 -11.69 1.24
CA GLY A 123 0.23 -11.45 -0.16
C GLY A 123 1.25 -10.38 -0.42
N VAL A 124 1.41 -9.41 0.49
CA VAL A 124 2.23 -8.22 0.23
C VAL A 124 3.68 -8.61 -0.01
N ALA A 125 4.29 -9.36 0.91
CA ALA A 125 5.71 -9.70 0.84
C ALA A 125 6.04 -10.62 -0.35
N PRO A 126 5.31 -11.74 -0.61
CA PRO A 126 5.54 -12.56 -1.80
C PRO A 126 5.37 -11.80 -3.11
N SER A 127 4.36 -10.92 -3.21
CA SER A 127 4.14 -10.11 -4.42
C SER A 127 5.35 -9.22 -4.72
N ARG A 128 5.89 -8.56 -3.68
CA ARG A 128 7.08 -7.70 -3.83
C ARG A 128 8.33 -8.51 -4.17
N ALA A 129 8.53 -9.66 -3.53
CA ALA A 129 9.67 -10.54 -3.81
C ALA A 129 9.65 -11.01 -5.27
N ILE A 130 8.50 -11.50 -5.76
CA ILE A 130 8.34 -11.95 -7.15
C ILE A 130 8.58 -10.79 -8.13
N TYR A 131 8.01 -9.62 -7.83
CA TYR A 131 8.19 -8.43 -8.66
C TYR A 131 9.67 -8.03 -8.77
N PHE A 132 10.38 -7.84 -7.66
CA PHE A 132 11.77 -7.41 -7.67
C PHE A 132 12.70 -8.46 -8.29
N PHE A 133 12.44 -9.75 -8.02
CA PHE A 133 13.17 -10.84 -8.66
C PHE A 133 13.00 -10.82 -10.18
N ALA A 134 11.76 -10.81 -10.67
CA ALA A 134 11.48 -10.79 -12.10
C ALA A 134 12.00 -9.51 -12.76
N TYR A 135 11.89 -8.36 -12.09
CA TYR A 135 12.41 -7.09 -12.57
C TYR A 135 13.93 -7.13 -12.72
N ALA A 136 14.66 -7.56 -11.69
CA ALA A 136 16.12 -7.61 -11.71
C ALA A 136 16.63 -8.53 -12.82
N ASN A 137 16.09 -9.75 -12.92
CA ASN A 137 16.48 -10.70 -13.96
C ASN A 137 16.16 -10.18 -15.37
N THR A 138 14.95 -9.64 -15.59
CA THR A 138 14.57 -9.10 -16.90
C THR A 138 15.43 -7.90 -17.29
N LYS A 139 15.74 -7.02 -16.33
CA LYS A 139 16.62 -5.87 -16.54
C LYS A 139 18.01 -6.32 -16.95
N SER A 140 18.61 -7.27 -16.23
CA SER A 140 19.94 -7.80 -16.56
C SER A 140 20.01 -8.38 -17.97
N LEU A 141 19.03 -9.20 -18.34
CA LEU A 141 18.96 -9.80 -19.68
C LEU A 141 18.78 -8.75 -20.80
N LEU A 142 17.94 -7.73 -20.58
CA LEU A 142 17.70 -6.69 -21.57
C LEU A 142 18.89 -5.73 -21.72
N VAL A 143 19.58 -5.39 -20.62
CA VAL A 143 20.80 -4.56 -20.68
C VAL A 143 21.91 -5.32 -21.40
N GLU A 144 22.09 -6.61 -21.14
CA GLU A 144 23.05 -7.46 -21.85
C GLU A 144 22.73 -7.52 -23.36
N SER A 145 21.46 -7.66 -23.72
CA SER A 145 21.05 -7.72 -25.13
C SER A 145 21.09 -6.38 -25.87
N MET A 146 20.90 -5.24 -25.19
CA MET A 146 20.83 -3.91 -25.81
C MET A 146 22.12 -3.09 -25.67
N GLU A 147 23.11 -3.61 -24.93
CA GLU A 147 24.40 -2.95 -24.58
C GLU A 147 24.26 -1.55 -23.96
N ARG A 148 23.04 -1.14 -23.57
CA ARG A 148 22.72 0.19 -23.03
C ARG A 148 21.53 0.13 -22.08
N GLU A 149 21.63 0.87 -20.97
CA GLU A 149 20.51 1.10 -20.07
C GLU A 149 19.64 2.25 -20.59
N THR A 150 18.43 1.92 -21.08
CA THR A 150 17.48 2.92 -21.61
C THR A 150 16.19 2.92 -20.78
N PRO A 151 15.40 4.02 -20.78
CA PRO A 151 14.09 4.05 -20.13
C PRO A 151 13.16 2.91 -20.58
N LEU A 152 13.29 2.47 -21.84
CA LEU A 152 12.55 1.35 -22.39
C LEU A 152 12.88 0.03 -21.68
N VAL A 153 14.16 -0.21 -21.34
CA VAL A 153 14.56 -1.39 -20.57
C VAL A 153 13.85 -1.43 -19.21
N HIS A 154 13.77 -0.29 -18.52
CA HIS A 154 13.05 -0.21 -17.25
C HIS A 154 11.54 -0.48 -17.40
N VAL A 155 10.92 0.08 -18.43
CA VAL A 155 9.49 -0.12 -18.71
C VAL A 155 9.20 -1.59 -19.03
N LEU A 156 9.99 -2.23 -19.89
CA LEU A 156 9.82 -3.64 -20.24
C LEU A 156 10.09 -4.57 -19.05
N SER A 157 11.10 -4.26 -18.24
CA SER A 157 11.42 -5.01 -17.01
C SER A 157 10.29 -4.90 -15.99
N ALA A 158 9.76 -3.69 -15.78
CA ALA A 158 8.62 -3.44 -14.90
C ALA A 158 7.34 -4.12 -15.41
N ALA A 159 7.10 -4.09 -16.72
CA ALA A 159 5.95 -4.76 -17.32
C ALA A 159 6.01 -6.28 -17.13
N THR A 160 7.15 -6.89 -17.43
CA THR A 160 7.39 -8.33 -17.26
C THR A 160 7.27 -8.74 -15.80
N ALA A 161 7.86 -7.98 -14.88
CA ALA A 161 7.73 -8.18 -13.45
C ALA A 161 6.27 -8.08 -12.96
N GLY A 162 5.53 -7.09 -13.46
CA GLY A 162 4.11 -6.91 -13.14
C GLY A 162 3.24 -8.07 -13.62
N ILE A 163 3.52 -8.60 -14.81
CA ILE A 163 2.85 -9.79 -15.36
C ILE A 163 3.18 -11.02 -14.51
N ALA A 164 4.46 -11.32 -14.28
CA ALA A 164 4.90 -12.48 -13.51
C ALA A 164 4.32 -12.47 -12.08
N MET A 165 4.42 -11.34 -11.38
CA MET A 165 3.81 -11.12 -10.07
C MET A 165 2.29 -11.37 -10.12
N SER A 166 1.60 -10.80 -11.12
CA SER A 166 0.15 -10.99 -11.26
C SER A 166 -0.22 -12.46 -11.47
N THR A 167 0.53 -13.20 -12.29
CA THR A 167 0.29 -14.62 -12.54
C THR A 167 0.45 -15.45 -11.27
N CYS A 168 1.56 -15.28 -10.55
CA CYS A 168 1.83 -16.08 -9.35
C CYS A 168 0.87 -15.76 -8.20
N THR A 169 0.45 -14.49 -8.05
CA THR A 169 -0.31 -14.04 -6.88
C THR A 169 -1.81 -13.93 -7.12
N ASN A 170 -2.29 -14.17 -8.35
CA ASN A 170 -3.72 -14.03 -8.66
C ASN A 170 -4.65 -14.83 -7.73
N PRO A 171 -4.34 -16.09 -7.33
CA PRO A 171 -5.22 -16.84 -6.43
C PRO A 171 -5.51 -16.11 -5.11
N LEU A 172 -4.49 -15.44 -4.55
CA LEU A 172 -4.62 -14.73 -3.30
C LEU A 172 -5.48 -13.47 -3.44
N TRP A 173 -5.24 -12.70 -4.49
CA TRP A 173 -6.04 -11.51 -4.82
C TRP A 173 -7.48 -11.88 -5.17
N PHE A 174 -7.70 -13.04 -5.80
CA PHE A 174 -9.04 -13.57 -6.06
C PHE A 174 -9.80 -13.84 -4.76
N VAL A 175 -9.17 -14.55 -3.81
CA VAL A 175 -9.76 -14.85 -2.50
C VAL A 175 -10.02 -13.57 -1.69
N LYS A 176 -9.07 -12.61 -1.69
CA LYS A 176 -9.26 -11.29 -1.07
C LYS A 176 -10.53 -10.61 -1.61
N THR A 177 -10.66 -10.48 -2.93
CA THR A 177 -11.81 -9.80 -3.55
C THR A 177 -13.12 -10.53 -3.24
N ARG A 178 -13.15 -11.86 -3.30
CA ARG A 178 -14.33 -12.66 -2.91
C ARG A 178 -14.80 -12.39 -1.49
N LEU A 179 -13.87 -12.37 -0.52
CA LEU A 179 -14.20 -12.08 0.88
C LEU A 179 -14.71 -10.64 1.07
N GLN A 180 -14.12 -9.66 0.38
CA GLN A 180 -14.55 -8.26 0.49
C GLN A 180 -15.96 -8.03 -0.08
N LEU A 181 -16.34 -8.81 -1.09
CA LEU A 181 -17.67 -8.79 -1.70
C LEU A 181 -18.71 -9.58 -0.91
N ASP A 182 -18.27 -10.51 -0.05
CA ASP A 182 -19.17 -11.30 0.79
C ASP A 182 -19.84 -10.43 1.86
N GLN A 183 -21.16 -10.56 1.97
CA GLN A 183 -21.97 -9.97 3.04
C GLN A 183 -22.27 -10.98 4.16
N GLY A 184 -21.97 -12.26 3.95
CA GLY A 184 -22.11 -13.31 4.95
C GLY A 184 -20.90 -13.43 5.87
N ASN A 185 -20.71 -14.63 6.41
CA ASN A 185 -19.59 -14.97 7.30
C ASN A 185 -18.64 -15.98 6.64
N LEU A 186 -18.37 -15.82 5.33
CA LEU A 186 -17.43 -16.71 4.64
C LEU A 186 -16.02 -16.53 5.17
N ARG A 187 -15.35 -17.63 5.53
CA ARG A 187 -13.92 -17.63 5.86
C ARG A 187 -13.09 -17.84 4.60
N ALA A 188 -11.83 -17.42 4.63
CA ALA A 188 -10.92 -17.57 3.49
C ALA A 188 -10.80 -19.02 3.01
N MET A 189 -10.75 -19.98 3.94
CA MET A 189 -10.68 -21.40 3.62
C MET A 189 -11.95 -21.94 2.95
N ASP A 190 -13.11 -21.40 3.31
CA ASP A 190 -14.38 -21.78 2.68
C ASP A 190 -14.40 -21.30 1.22
N VAL A 191 -13.95 -20.06 0.98
CA VAL A 191 -13.80 -19.52 -0.37
C VAL A 191 -12.86 -20.38 -1.21
N VAL A 192 -11.67 -20.73 -0.69
CA VAL A 192 -10.71 -21.60 -1.37
C VAL A 192 -11.33 -22.97 -1.70
N ARG A 193 -11.95 -23.61 -0.71
CA ARG A 193 -12.57 -24.94 -0.87
C ARG A 193 -13.70 -24.90 -1.92
N ASN A 194 -14.56 -23.89 -1.87
CA ASN A 194 -15.69 -23.74 -2.78
C ASN A 194 -15.22 -23.51 -4.22
N ILE A 195 -14.21 -22.66 -4.44
CA ILE A 195 -13.65 -22.43 -5.78
C ILE A 195 -13.01 -23.70 -6.33
N TYR A 196 -12.21 -24.38 -5.53
CA TYR A 196 -11.51 -25.59 -5.95
C TYR A 196 -12.49 -26.70 -6.31
N ARG A 197 -13.54 -26.91 -5.51
CA ARG A 197 -14.60 -27.89 -5.81
C ARG A 197 -15.40 -27.54 -7.08
N ALA A 198 -15.68 -26.26 -7.32
CA ALA A 198 -16.52 -25.84 -8.43
C ALA A 198 -15.78 -25.76 -9.78
N ASN A 199 -14.54 -25.25 -9.80
CA ASN A 199 -13.82 -24.91 -11.04
C ASN A 199 -12.35 -25.36 -11.04
N GLY A 200 -11.91 -26.11 -10.01
CA GLY A 200 -10.52 -26.49 -9.82
C GLY A 200 -9.58 -25.28 -9.72
N ILE A 201 -8.32 -25.49 -10.12
CA ILE A 201 -7.28 -24.47 -10.03
C ILE A 201 -7.54 -23.28 -10.97
N ARG A 202 -8.20 -23.53 -12.11
CA ARG A 202 -8.53 -22.49 -13.11
C ARG A 202 -9.48 -21.44 -12.56
N GLY A 203 -10.33 -21.80 -11.60
CA GLY A 203 -11.25 -20.85 -10.95
C GLY A 203 -10.55 -19.67 -10.28
N PHE A 204 -9.34 -19.90 -9.73
CA PHE A 204 -8.54 -18.87 -9.06
C PHE A 204 -7.91 -17.85 -10.02
N TYR A 205 -7.91 -18.11 -11.32
CA TYR A 205 -7.30 -17.26 -12.35
C TYR A 205 -8.31 -16.32 -13.04
N LYS A 206 -9.59 -16.37 -12.64
CA LYS A 206 -10.60 -15.45 -13.15
C LYS A 206 -10.25 -14.00 -12.79
N GLY A 207 -10.34 -13.10 -13.77
CA GLY A 207 -9.95 -11.69 -13.62
C GLY A 207 -8.47 -11.38 -13.87
N ILE A 208 -7.62 -12.37 -14.18
CA ILE A 208 -6.18 -12.13 -14.43
C ILE A 208 -5.91 -11.20 -15.63
N THR A 209 -6.74 -11.24 -16.66
CA THR A 209 -6.62 -10.35 -17.82
C THR A 209 -6.78 -8.89 -17.43
N ALA A 210 -7.69 -8.59 -16.50
CA ALA A 210 -7.82 -7.26 -15.91
C ALA A 210 -6.62 -6.90 -15.00
N SER A 211 -6.00 -7.88 -14.35
CA SER A 211 -4.73 -7.69 -13.64
C SER A 211 -3.61 -7.24 -14.58
N TYR A 212 -3.45 -7.89 -15.73
CA TYR A 212 -2.44 -7.52 -16.73
C TYR A 212 -2.68 -6.13 -17.31
N VAL A 213 -3.92 -5.77 -17.65
CA VAL A 213 -4.24 -4.39 -18.06
C VAL A 213 -3.86 -3.38 -16.97
N GLY A 214 -3.97 -3.76 -15.70
CA GLY A 214 -3.54 -2.91 -14.58
C GLY A 214 -2.04 -2.60 -14.53
N VAL A 215 -1.18 -3.38 -15.18
CA VAL A 215 0.25 -3.06 -15.29
C VAL A 215 0.46 -1.73 -16.03
N SER A 216 -0.45 -1.38 -16.95
CA SER A 216 -0.42 -0.08 -17.64
C SER A 216 -0.56 1.11 -16.68
N GLU A 217 -1.26 0.96 -15.55
CA GLU A 217 -1.42 2.03 -14.56
C GLU A 217 -0.07 2.44 -13.95
N THR A 218 0.79 1.47 -13.66
CA THR A 218 2.13 1.73 -13.13
C THR A 218 3.00 2.45 -14.17
N ILE A 219 2.91 2.06 -15.44
CA ILE A 219 3.66 2.69 -16.53
C ILE A 219 3.20 4.14 -16.72
N VAL A 220 1.88 4.38 -16.81
CA VAL A 220 1.30 5.72 -16.94
C VAL A 220 1.69 6.60 -15.75
N HIS A 221 1.62 6.07 -14.52
CA HIS A 221 2.05 6.80 -13.33
C HIS A 221 3.52 7.22 -13.42
N PHE A 222 4.41 6.30 -13.79
CA PHE A 222 5.85 6.59 -13.90
C PHE A 222 6.13 7.65 -14.96
N VAL A 223 5.52 7.55 -16.14
CA VAL A 223 5.68 8.55 -17.22
C VAL A 223 5.24 9.93 -16.75
N ILE A 224 4.06 10.04 -16.14
CA ILE A 224 3.56 11.32 -15.63
C ILE A 224 4.45 11.85 -14.48
N TYR A 225 4.88 10.97 -13.59
CA TYR A 225 5.73 11.33 -12.46
C TYR A 225 7.08 11.88 -12.91
N GLU A 226 7.76 11.21 -13.85
CA GLU A 226 9.05 11.67 -14.38
C GLU A 226 8.93 13.03 -15.07
N GLN A 227 7.82 13.29 -15.80
CA GLN A 227 7.58 14.59 -16.41
C GLN A 227 7.40 15.70 -15.37
N ILE A 228 6.57 15.46 -14.35
CA ILE A 228 6.36 16.45 -13.27
C ILE A 228 7.67 16.66 -12.49
N LYS A 229 8.41 15.58 -12.20
CA LYS A 229 9.70 15.62 -11.50
C LYS A 229 10.73 16.45 -12.26
N ALA A 230 10.84 16.26 -13.57
CA ALA A 230 11.74 17.03 -14.43
C ALA A 230 11.41 18.53 -14.39
N GLN A 231 10.13 18.90 -14.42
CA GLN A 231 9.71 20.30 -14.31
C GLN A 231 10.05 20.92 -12.94
N LEU A 232 9.88 20.15 -11.85
CA LEU A 232 10.25 20.59 -10.50
C LEU A 232 11.76 20.80 -10.36
N GLN A 233 12.56 19.89 -10.90
CA GLN A 233 14.02 20.00 -10.90
C GLN A 233 14.50 21.23 -11.69
N LEU A 234 13.92 21.49 -12.86
CA LEU A 234 14.22 22.70 -13.64
C LEU A 234 13.84 23.98 -12.88
N SER A 235 12.71 23.97 -12.17
CA SER A 235 12.28 25.10 -11.35
C SER A 235 13.22 25.35 -10.15
N GLN A 236 13.78 24.28 -9.57
CA GLN A 236 14.77 24.36 -8.50
C GLN A 236 16.14 24.86 -8.97
N LEU A 237 16.53 24.58 -10.22
CA LEU A 237 17.77 25.13 -10.80
C LEU A 237 17.66 26.64 -11.08
N ASN A 238 16.47 27.10 -11.43
CA ASN A 238 16.22 28.52 -11.75
C ASN A 238 16.06 29.41 -10.50
N GLN A 239 15.68 28.83 -9.37
CA GLN A 239 15.73 29.52 -8.08
C GLN A 239 17.08 29.19 -7.46
N ASN A 240 17.97 30.17 -7.24
CA ASN A 240 19.28 30.01 -6.59
C ASN A 240 19.17 29.54 -5.11
N HIS A 241 18.50 28.42 -4.87
CA HIS A 241 18.52 27.71 -3.61
C HIS A 241 19.82 26.92 -3.56
N SER A 242 20.59 27.11 -2.49
CA SER A 242 21.82 26.37 -2.24
C SER A 242 21.53 24.85 -2.30
N PRO A 243 22.38 24.04 -2.94
CA PRO A 243 22.16 22.60 -3.15
C PRO A 243 22.17 21.75 -1.86
N ASP A 244 22.45 22.36 -0.71
CA ASP A 244 22.76 21.66 0.55
C ASP A 244 21.62 21.60 1.56
N ASP A 245 20.41 22.11 1.25
CA ASP A 245 19.24 21.89 2.10
C ASP A 245 18.21 21.01 1.37
N PRO A 246 18.23 19.67 1.54
CA PRO A 246 17.12 18.81 1.18
C PRO A 246 15.94 19.08 2.12
N GLY A 247 15.41 20.30 2.03
CA GLY A 247 14.40 20.81 2.93
C GLY A 247 13.10 20.03 2.79
N PHE A 248 12.35 20.00 3.88
CA PHE A 248 10.99 19.46 3.97
C PHE A 248 10.10 19.86 2.78
N PHE A 249 10.26 21.09 2.27
CA PHE A 249 9.52 21.59 1.10
C PHE A 249 9.82 20.82 -0.21
N ASN A 250 11.06 20.41 -0.44
CA ASN A 250 11.43 19.60 -1.60
C ASN A 250 10.80 18.21 -1.51
N PHE A 251 10.85 17.60 -0.32
CA PHE A 251 10.18 16.34 -0.05
C PHE A 251 8.66 16.43 -0.27
N ILE A 252 7.99 17.46 0.27
CA ILE A 252 6.56 17.68 0.08
C ILE A 252 6.20 17.92 -1.39
N SER A 253 7.06 18.62 -2.14
CA SER A 253 6.86 18.85 -3.58
C SER A 253 6.93 17.54 -4.38
N TYR A 254 7.93 16.69 -4.13
CA TYR A 254 8.02 15.37 -4.75
C TYR A 254 6.90 14.44 -4.32
N LEU A 255 6.44 14.52 -3.07
CA LEU A 255 5.28 13.79 -2.57
C LEU A 255 3.99 14.24 -3.27
N GLY A 256 3.81 15.54 -3.45
CA GLY A 256 2.69 16.13 -4.20
C GLY A 256 2.70 15.71 -5.67
N ALA A 257 3.87 15.70 -6.31
CA ALA A 257 4.05 15.19 -7.67
C ALA A 257 3.69 13.70 -7.79
N ALA A 258 4.14 12.88 -6.83
CA ALA A 258 3.80 11.46 -6.78
C ALA A 258 2.29 11.24 -6.58
N ALA A 259 1.65 12.00 -5.69
CA ALA A 259 0.21 11.91 -5.44
C ALA A 259 -0.63 12.34 -6.64
N CYS A 260 -0.26 13.44 -7.31
CA CYS A 260 -0.94 13.96 -8.49
C CYS A 260 -0.82 12.99 -9.68
N SER A 261 0.40 12.56 -10.01
CA SER A 261 0.65 11.59 -11.07
C SER A 261 -0.08 10.27 -10.81
N LYS A 262 -0.08 9.77 -9.56
CA LYS A 262 -0.79 8.55 -9.18
C LYS A 262 -2.30 8.71 -9.32
N SER A 263 -2.86 9.83 -8.89
CA SER A 263 -4.29 10.12 -9.01
C SER A 263 -4.74 10.19 -10.48
N CYS A 264 -3.95 10.85 -11.33
CA CYS A 264 -4.20 10.94 -12.77
C CYS A 264 -4.15 9.56 -13.42
N ALA A 265 -3.07 8.79 -13.20
CA ALA A 265 -2.91 7.45 -13.73
C ALA A 265 -4.02 6.50 -13.25
N SER A 266 -4.35 6.54 -11.96
CA SER A 266 -5.42 5.71 -11.38
C SER A 266 -6.77 6.05 -11.99
N THR A 267 -7.05 7.32 -12.30
CA THR A 267 -8.29 7.76 -12.94
C THR A 267 -8.34 7.33 -14.41
N LEU A 268 -7.26 7.51 -15.17
CA LEU A 268 -7.19 7.11 -16.56
C LEU A 268 -7.37 5.59 -16.72
N CYS A 269 -6.66 4.82 -15.89
CA CYS A 269 -6.69 3.37 -15.95
C CYS A 269 -7.85 2.75 -15.16
N TYR A 270 -8.63 3.51 -14.40
CA TYR A 270 -9.63 2.99 -13.45
C TYR A 270 -10.61 1.93 -13.99
N PRO A 271 -11.08 1.97 -15.27
CA PRO A 271 -11.99 0.95 -15.80
C PRO A 271 -11.51 -0.49 -15.60
N HIS A 272 -10.19 -0.73 -15.64
CA HIS A 272 -9.65 -2.07 -15.43
C HIS A 272 -9.89 -2.58 -14.00
N GLU A 273 -9.91 -1.71 -12.99
CA GLU A 273 -10.15 -2.10 -11.60
C GLU A 273 -11.59 -2.58 -11.41
N VAL A 274 -12.56 -1.83 -11.95
CA VAL A 274 -13.98 -2.20 -11.88
C VAL A 274 -14.20 -3.54 -12.57
N ILE A 275 -13.63 -3.71 -13.77
CA ILE A 275 -13.74 -4.98 -14.51
C ILE A 275 -13.08 -6.12 -13.76
N ARG A 276 -11.92 -5.89 -13.15
CA ARG A 276 -11.23 -6.89 -12.31
C ARG A 276 -12.13 -7.35 -11.18
N THR A 277 -12.75 -6.43 -10.45
CA THR A 277 -13.66 -6.76 -9.34
C THR A 277 -14.88 -7.54 -9.83
N ARG A 278 -15.50 -7.13 -10.95
CA ARG A 278 -16.66 -7.81 -11.55
C ARG A 278 -16.34 -9.20 -12.08
N LEU A 279 -15.18 -9.39 -12.69
CA LEU A 279 -14.73 -10.72 -13.09
C LEU A 279 -14.56 -11.63 -11.87
N ARG A 280 -14.17 -11.08 -10.72
CA ARG A 280 -14.01 -11.80 -9.46
C ARG A 280 -15.30 -11.90 -8.63
N GLU A 281 -16.43 -11.40 -9.12
CA GLU A 281 -17.75 -11.61 -8.51
C GLU A 281 -18.30 -13.02 -8.74
N GLU A 282 -19.13 -13.49 -7.81
CA GLU A 282 -19.80 -14.77 -7.93
C GLU A 282 -20.83 -14.74 -9.07
N GLY A 283 -20.95 -15.87 -9.76
CA GLY A 283 -21.82 -16.01 -10.93
C GLY A 283 -21.09 -16.03 -12.27
N THR A 284 -21.90 -16.13 -13.33
CA THR A 284 -21.47 -16.47 -14.69
C THR A 284 -21.61 -15.30 -15.68
N LYS A 285 -22.15 -14.16 -15.23
CA LYS A 285 -22.41 -12.96 -16.04
C LYS A 285 -21.12 -12.40 -16.67
N TYR A 286 -20.08 -12.25 -15.86
CA TYR A 286 -18.79 -11.69 -16.29
C TYR A 286 -17.76 -12.81 -16.49
N ARG A 287 -17.26 -12.97 -17.72
CA ARG A 287 -16.34 -14.05 -18.11
C ARG A 287 -14.99 -13.54 -18.61
N THR A 288 -15.00 -12.59 -19.56
CA THR A 288 -13.77 -12.02 -20.14
C THR A 288 -13.71 -10.51 -19.96
N PHE A 289 -12.51 -9.92 -20.09
CA PHE A 289 -12.30 -8.48 -19.92
C PHE A 289 -13.17 -7.66 -20.88
N LEU A 290 -13.07 -7.92 -22.19
CA LEU A 290 -13.80 -7.17 -23.21
C LEU A 290 -15.31 -7.38 -23.13
N GLN A 291 -15.75 -8.62 -22.86
CA GLN A 291 -17.17 -8.90 -22.65
C GLN A 291 -17.68 -8.11 -21.45
N THR A 292 -16.95 -8.14 -20.33
CA THR A 292 -17.32 -7.40 -19.12
C THR A 292 -17.34 -5.89 -19.38
N PHE A 293 -16.31 -5.32 -20.00
CA PHE A 293 -16.26 -3.91 -20.39
C PHE A 293 -17.49 -3.48 -21.20
N LYS A 294 -17.83 -4.24 -22.25
CA LYS A 294 -19.01 -3.99 -23.09
C LYS A 294 -20.32 -4.14 -22.30
N THR A 295 -20.44 -5.15 -21.43
CA THR A 295 -21.61 -5.34 -20.59
C THR A 295 -21.80 -4.18 -19.61
N VAL A 296 -20.74 -3.71 -18.95
CA VAL A 296 -20.82 -2.55 -18.04
C VAL A 296 -21.25 -1.29 -18.79
N LEU A 297 -20.64 -1.01 -19.95
CA LEU A 297 -21.03 0.15 -20.75
C LEU A 297 -22.48 0.08 -21.23
N LYS A 298 -22.97 -1.10 -21.60
CA LYS A 298 -24.34 -1.28 -22.07
C LYS A 298 -25.38 -1.15 -20.95
N GLU A 299 -25.09 -1.67 -19.76
CA GLU A 299 -26.06 -1.75 -18.66
C GLU A 299 -25.98 -0.57 -17.67
N GLU A 300 -24.81 0.04 -17.50
CA GLU A 300 -24.54 1.04 -16.46
C GLU A 300 -23.84 2.30 -16.99
N SER A 301 -23.61 2.36 -18.31
CA SER A 301 -22.93 3.46 -18.98
C SER A 301 -21.50 3.68 -18.44
N ILE A 302 -20.89 4.81 -18.80
CA ILE A 302 -19.54 5.19 -18.35
C ILE A 302 -19.48 5.29 -16.81
N SER A 303 -20.57 5.72 -16.16
CA SER A 303 -20.65 5.80 -14.69
C SER A 303 -20.36 4.45 -14.03
N GLY A 304 -20.78 3.34 -14.64
CA GLY A 304 -20.49 1.98 -14.17
C GLY A 304 -19.00 1.66 -14.07
N LEU A 305 -18.19 2.16 -15.01
CA LEU A 305 -16.73 1.94 -15.07
C LEU A 305 -15.95 2.76 -14.05
N TYR A 306 -16.55 3.79 -13.46
CA TYR A 306 -15.92 4.69 -12.48
C TYR A 306 -16.47 4.50 -11.06
N ARG A 307 -17.24 3.44 -10.83
CA ARG A 307 -17.80 3.12 -9.52
C ARG A 307 -16.70 2.89 -8.47
N GLY A 308 -16.78 3.64 -7.38
CA GLY A 308 -15.82 3.56 -6.27
C GLY A 308 -14.55 4.40 -6.44
N LEU A 309 -14.38 5.14 -7.55
CA LEU A 309 -13.18 5.95 -7.80
C LEU A 309 -12.95 6.95 -6.66
N LEU A 310 -14.00 7.65 -6.23
CA LEU A 310 -13.89 8.60 -5.12
C LEU A 310 -13.35 7.95 -3.84
N THR A 311 -13.87 6.77 -3.48
CA THR A 311 -13.38 6.03 -2.30
C THR A 311 -11.93 5.60 -2.49
N HIS A 312 -11.56 5.21 -3.71
CA HIS A 312 -10.18 4.88 -4.03
C HIS A 312 -9.23 6.07 -3.83
N LEU A 313 -9.57 7.24 -4.37
CA LEU A 313 -8.76 8.45 -4.26
C LEU A 313 -8.68 8.94 -2.81
N ILE A 314 -9.80 8.98 -2.08
CA ILE A 314 -9.82 9.37 -0.66
C ILE A 314 -8.91 8.47 0.19
N ARG A 315 -8.86 7.17 -0.11
CA ARG A 315 -8.00 6.23 0.62
C ARG A 315 -6.51 6.52 0.45
N GLN A 316 -6.09 7.08 -0.68
CA GLN A 316 -4.67 7.31 -0.95
C GLN A 316 -4.04 8.24 0.08
N ILE A 317 -4.77 9.28 0.53
CA ILE A 317 -4.24 10.29 1.46
C ILE A 317 -3.90 9.66 2.83
N PRO A 318 -4.83 8.99 3.56
CA PRO A 318 -4.49 8.31 4.80
C PRO A 318 -3.43 7.24 4.63
N ASN A 319 -3.48 6.47 3.53
CA ASN A 319 -2.51 5.40 3.29
C ASN A 319 -1.08 5.94 3.22
N THR A 320 -0.87 7.03 2.47
CA THR A 320 0.43 7.68 2.35
C THR A 320 0.87 8.28 3.67
N ALA A 321 0.00 9.01 4.38
CA ALA A 321 0.33 9.60 5.67
C ALA A 321 0.76 8.54 6.69
N ILE A 322 -0.02 7.46 6.83
CA ILE A 322 0.29 6.36 7.75
C ILE A 322 1.60 5.69 7.38
N MET A 323 1.83 5.44 6.09
CA MET A 323 3.06 4.81 5.62
C MET A 323 4.27 5.66 5.97
N MET A 324 4.25 6.98 5.71
CA MET A 324 5.35 7.87 6.04
C MET A 324 5.55 7.97 7.56
N SER A 325 4.49 8.22 8.33
CA SER A 325 4.61 8.31 9.79
C SER A 325 5.13 7.02 10.41
N THR A 326 4.66 5.86 9.96
CA THR A 326 5.13 4.57 10.49
C THR A 326 6.57 4.31 10.10
N TYR A 327 6.97 4.64 8.87
CA TYR A 327 8.34 4.50 8.41
C TYR A 327 9.30 5.33 9.30
N GLU A 328 9.00 6.62 9.50
CA GLU A 328 9.80 7.52 10.34
C GLU A 328 9.91 7.01 11.79
N ILE A 329 8.78 6.56 12.37
CA ILE A 329 8.77 5.99 13.73
C ILE A 329 9.69 4.76 13.81
N VAL A 330 9.62 3.85 12.84
CA VAL A 330 10.46 2.65 12.86
C VAL A 330 11.93 3.03 12.67
N ILE A 331 12.26 3.93 11.75
CA ILE A 331 13.64 4.40 11.58
C ILE A 331 14.16 5.04 12.86
N ALA A 332 13.39 5.91 13.51
CA ALA A 332 13.76 6.54 14.77
C ALA A 332 14.02 5.51 15.88
N LEU A 333 13.17 4.49 16.00
CA LEU A 333 13.30 3.44 17.03
C LEU A 333 14.53 2.54 16.81
N PHE A 334 14.86 2.20 15.57
CA PHE A 334 15.93 1.24 15.25
C PHE A 334 17.28 1.89 14.91
N SER A 335 17.30 3.20 14.65
CA SER A 335 18.52 3.97 14.37
C SER A 335 18.99 4.79 15.58
N ALA A 336 18.21 4.86 16.66
CA ALA A 336 18.68 5.40 17.93
C ALA A 336 19.90 4.60 18.41
N PRO A 337 21.03 5.25 18.78
CA PRO A 337 22.17 4.53 19.32
C PRO A 337 21.74 3.77 20.59
N PRO A 338 22.23 2.54 20.82
CA PRO A 338 22.03 1.88 22.11
C PRO A 338 22.55 2.83 23.20
N PRO A 339 21.87 2.93 24.36
CA PRO A 339 22.41 3.69 25.47
C PRO A 339 23.82 3.16 25.73
N SER A 340 24.83 4.03 25.60
CA SER A 340 26.20 3.68 25.88
C SER A 340 26.26 3.09 27.28
N SER A 341 27.00 1.99 27.46
CA SER A 341 27.15 1.30 28.74
C SER A 341 27.64 2.22 29.87
N SER A 342 28.24 3.36 29.52
CA SER A 342 28.59 4.44 30.45
C SER A 342 27.39 5.14 31.09
N THR A 343 26.26 5.25 30.40
CA THR A 343 25.04 5.87 30.95
C THR A 343 24.35 4.94 31.93
N ILE A 344 24.39 3.63 31.69
CA ILE A 344 23.81 2.62 32.61
C ILE A 344 24.64 2.51 33.89
N GLU A 345 25.98 2.56 33.82
CA GLU A 345 26.80 2.62 35.04
C GLU A 345 26.64 3.93 35.80
N VAL A 346 26.54 5.08 35.12
CA VAL A 346 26.37 6.37 35.82
C VAL A 346 25.00 6.47 36.50
N THR A 347 23.92 5.99 35.86
CA THR A 347 22.59 5.94 36.51
C THR A 347 22.57 4.93 37.64
N THR A 348 23.16 3.74 37.48
CA THR A 348 23.17 2.71 38.54
C THR A 348 24.04 3.14 39.73
N VAL A 349 25.18 3.78 39.51
CA VAL A 349 26.06 4.31 40.56
C VAL A 349 25.44 5.52 41.26
N GLN A 350 24.74 6.40 40.54
CA GLN A 350 23.99 7.50 41.18
C GLN A 350 22.81 6.98 42.00
N THR A 351 21.99 6.07 41.48
CA THR A 351 20.84 5.53 42.21
C THR A 351 21.31 4.74 43.44
N LYS A 352 22.42 4.00 43.36
CA LYS A 352 22.99 3.29 44.51
C LYS A 352 23.59 4.25 45.56
N LYS A 353 24.19 5.37 45.16
CA LYS A 353 24.66 6.43 46.09
C LYS A 353 23.51 7.17 46.78
N VAL A 354 22.43 7.46 46.06
CA VAL A 354 21.24 8.11 46.65
C VAL A 354 20.58 7.18 47.66
N LEU A 355 20.38 5.90 47.33
CA LEU A 355 19.80 4.91 48.26
C LEU A 355 20.67 4.61 49.49
N LEU A 356 22.01 4.62 49.34
CA LEU A 356 22.93 4.46 50.48
C LEU A 356 22.90 5.70 51.40
N ASN A 357 22.85 6.90 50.85
CA ASN A 357 22.74 8.13 51.65
C ASN A 357 21.39 8.24 52.38
N GLU A 358 20.30 7.75 51.78
CA GLU A 358 18.98 7.68 52.42
C GLU A 358 18.97 6.66 53.57
N ALA A 359 19.58 5.49 53.37
CA ALA A 359 19.72 4.46 54.42
C ALA A 359 20.61 4.91 55.59
N ASP A 360 21.71 5.62 55.31
CA ASP A 360 22.58 6.19 56.36
C ASP A 360 21.89 7.32 57.14
N SER A 361 21.02 8.10 56.48
CA SER A 361 20.22 9.14 57.13
C SER A 361 19.13 8.55 58.04
N GLU A 362 18.50 7.43 57.65
CA GLU A 362 17.50 6.74 58.48
C GLU A 362 18.14 6.03 59.68
N ALA A 363 19.35 5.46 59.52
CA ALA A 363 20.10 4.84 60.62
C ALA A 363 20.59 5.87 61.67
N ASN A 364 20.97 7.07 61.24
CA ASN A 364 21.38 8.14 62.17
C ASN A 364 20.19 8.78 62.89
N ALA A 365 19.01 8.85 62.26
CA ALA A 365 17.79 9.36 62.89
C ALA A 365 17.25 8.41 63.98
N SER A 366 17.45 7.09 63.82
CA SER A 366 17.01 6.08 64.79
C SER A 366 17.93 5.97 66.01
N ASN A 367 19.22 6.30 65.89
CA ASN A 367 20.16 6.38 67.02
C ASN A 367 20.02 7.66 67.88
N GLN A 368 19.32 8.70 67.40
CA GLN A 368 19.03 9.91 68.17
C GLN A 368 17.71 9.83 68.96
N SER A 369 16.95 8.75 68.82
CA SER A 369 15.69 8.52 69.56
C SER A 369 15.82 7.58 70.77
N GLU A 370 17.03 7.11 71.12
CA GLU A 370 17.29 6.23 72.27
C GLU A 370 18.25 6.84 73.34
N ILE A 371 18.44 8.16 73.33
CA ILE A 371 19.04 8.93 74.45
C ILE A 371 18.09 10.08 74.79
#